data_AF-A0A966GH04-F1
#
_entry.id   AF-A0A966GH04-F1
#
_cell.length_a   1.000
_cell.length_b   1.000
_cell.length_c   1.000
_cell.angle_alpha   90.00
_cell.angle_beta   90.00
_cell.angle_gamma   90.00
#
_symmetry.space_group_name_H-M   'P 1'
#
loop_
_entity.id
_entity.type
_entity.pdbx_description
1 polymer ?
#
loop_
_entity_poly.entity_id
_entity_poly.type
_entity_poly.pdbx_seq_one_letter_code
_entity_poly.pdbx_strand_id
1 'polypeptide(L)'
;MTGRPADLAALAQLAEAVFAARQAGMARLRQHETRLRGHIDDLESRKRAAFAALAGDDMALRAGVDVLFHDWVNSRTEALQRELALTLADQARARAGLAEAFGRSQAAAALRDDAQTRRARDILRRQERG
;
A
#
# COMPACT_ATOMS: atom_id res chain seq x y z
N MET A 1 32.16 -11.95 -14.05
CA MET A 1 31.83 -10.51 -13.92
C MET A 1 32.02 -10.08 -12.48
N THR A 2 33.15 -9.46 -12.15
CA THR A 2 33.42 -8.91 -10.81
C THR A 2 33.16 -7.41 -10.84
N GLY A 3 31.97 -6.98 -10.42
CA GLY A 3 31.71 -5.57 -10.12
C GLY A 3 32.60 -5.11 -8.97
N ARG A 4 33.01 -3.83 -8.96
CA ARG A 4 33.81 -3.29 -7.85
C ARG A 4 32.95 -3.31 -6.59
N PRO A 5 33.50 -3.61 -5.39
CA PRO A 5 32.70 -3.65 -4.16
C PRO A 5 31.98 -2.33 -3.84
N ALA A 6 32.53 -1.20 -4.29
CA ALA A 6 31.86 0.10 -4.20
C ALA A 6 30.59 0.16 -5.09
N ASP A 7 30.64 -0.41 -6.29
CA ASP A 7 29.49 -0.45 -7.22
C ASP A 7 28.37 -1.35 -6.67
N LEU A 8 28.73 -2.46 -6.03
CA LEU A 8 27.77 -3.36 -5.37
C LEU A 8 27.13 -2.73 -4.13
N ALA A 9 27.89 -1.91 -3.38
CA ALA A 9 27.33 -1.15 -2.25
C ALA A 9 26.32 -0.09 -2.74
N ALA A 10 26.64 0.64 -3.80
CA ALA A 10 25.74 1.60 -4.41
C ALA A 10 24.48 0.91 -4.98
N LEU A 11 24.64 -0.25 -5.62
CA LEU A 11 23.52 -1.05 -6.12
C LEU A 11 22.59 -1.52 -4.99
N ALA A 12 23.16 -1.99 -3.88
CA ALA A 12 22.38 -2.40 -2.71
C ALA A 12 21.59 -1.23 -2.11
N GLN A 13 22.22 -0.05 -1.98
CA GLN A 13 21.54 1.16 -1.50
C GLN A 13 20.41 1.59 -2.44
N LEU A 14 20.64 1.58 -3.75
CA LEU A 14 19.61 1.93 -4.73
C LEU A 14 18.43 0.94 -4.69
N ALA A 15 18.72 -0.36 -4.64
CA ALA A 15 17.69 -1.38 -4.57
C ALA A 15 16.83 -1.25 -3.30
N GLU A 16 17.46 -0.95 -2.16
CA GLU A 16 16.77 -0.69 -0.90
C GLU A 16 15.91 0.58 -0.97
N ALA A 17 16.43 1.67 -1.55
CA ALA A 17 15.66 2.90 -1.75
C ALA A 17 14.41 2.67 -2.62
N VAL A 18 14.53 1.88 -3.69
CA VAL A 18 13.39 1.49 -4.53
C VAL A 18 12.37 0.64 -3.75
N PHE A 19 12.84 -0.32 -2.94
CA PHE A 19 11.97 -1.11 -2.09
C PHE A 19 11.21 -0.24 -1.08
N ALA A 20 11.91 0.63 -0.35
CA ALA A 20 11.31 1.57 0.59
C ALA A 20 10.27 2.49 -0.07
N ALA A 21 10.56 3.01 -1.27
CA ALA A 21 9.61 3.82 -2.03
C ALA A 21 8.34 3.03 -2.40
N ARG A 22 8.47 1.78 -2.85
CA ARG A 22 7.31 0.91 -3.13
C ARG A 22 6.53 0.59 -1.86
N GLN A 23 7.21 0.38 -0.73
CA GLN A 23 6.57 0.14 0.56
C GLN A 23 5.75 1.35 1.02
N ALA A 24 6.30 2.57 0.88
CA ALA A 24 5.59 3.81 1.17
C ALA A 24 4.36 3.99 0.26
N GLY A 25 4.48 3.65 -1.02
CA GLY A 25 3.34 3.64 -1.95
C GLY A 25 2.22 2.70 -1.48
N MET A 26 2.57 1.49 -1.08
CA MET A 26 1.60 0.53 -0.54
C MET A 26 0.97 1.01 0.77
N ALA A 27 1.73 1.65 1.65
CA ALA A 27 1.20 2.23 2.89
C ALA A 27 0.16 3.32 2.62
N ARG A 28 0.38 4.18 1.62
CA ARG A 28 -0.60 5.19 1.19
C ARG A 28 -1.89 4.55 0.67
N LEU A 29 -1.79 3.49 -0.14
CA LEU A 29 -2.95 2.76 -0.64
C LEU A 29 -3.77 2.12 0.49
N ARG A 30 -3.11 1.58 1.52
CA ARG A 30 -3.78 1.04 2.71
C ARG A 30 -4.46 2.14 3.53
N GLN A 31 -3.80 3.28 3.74
CA GLN A 31 -4.41 4.41 4.43
C GLN A 31 -5.66 4.91 3.68
N HIS A 32 -5.58 4.94 2.35
CA HIS A 32 -6.71 5.33 1.53
C HIS A 32 -7.89 4.35 1.64
N GLU A 33 -7.61 3.04 1.61
CA GLU A 33 -8.59 1.98 1.83
C GLU A 33 -9.28 2.14 3.20
N THR A 34 -8.50 2.31 4.28
CA THR A 34 -9.04 2.51 5.63
C THR A 34 -9.97 3.72 5.69
N ARG A 35 -9.59 4.83 5.04
CA ARG A 35 -10.42 6.03 4.96
C ARG A 35 -11.73 5.77 4.20
N LEU A 36 -11.68 5.07 3.07
CA LEU A 36 -12.87 4.75 2.28
C LEU A 36 -13.84 3.86 3.06
N ARG A 37 -13.33 2.83 3.74
CA ARG A 37 -14.15 1.98 4.62
C ARG A 37 -14.80 2.80 5.73
N GLY A 38 -14.03 3.66 6.39
CA GLY A 38 -14.57 4.55 7.43
C GLY A 38 -15.68 5.48 6.90
N HIS A 39 -15.55 6.01 5.68
CA HIS A 39 -16.60 6.82 5.07
C HIS A 39 -17.87 6.01 4.74
N ILE A 40 -17.71 4.77 4.28
CA ILE A 40 -18.84 3.86 4.02
C ILE A 40 -19.56 3.56 5.34
N ASP A 41 -18.82 3.17 6.38
CA ASP A 41 -19.37 2.83 7.69
C ASP A 41 -20.11 4.03 8.32
N ASP A 42 -19.55 5.23 8.23
CA ASP A 42 -20.19 6.48 8.71
C ASP A 42 -21.49 6.76 7.93
N LEU A 43 -21.46 6.64 6.59
CA LEU A 43 -22.63 6.87 5.75
C LEU A 43 -23.76 5.87 6.05
N GLU A 44 -23.42 4.59 6.22
CA GLU A 44 -24.37 3.55 6.61
C GLU A 44 -24.92 3.73 8.03
N SER A 45 -24.09 4.22 8.96
CA SER A 45 -24.52 4.58 10.31
C SER A 45 -25.54 5.73 10.29
N ARG A 46 -25.25 6.80 9.54
CA ARG A 46 -26.16 7.94 9.37
C ARG A 46 -27.47 7.53 8.70
N LYS A 47 -27.42 6.66 7.68
CA LYS A 47 -28.61 6.07 7.04
C LYS A 47 -29.49 5.36 8.06
N ARG A 48 -28.90 4.48 8.90
CA ARG A 48 -29.65 3.77 9.96
C ARG A 48 -30.24 4.71 11.00
N ALA A 49 -29.49 5.71 11.44
CA ALA A 49 -29.95 6.70 12.40
C ALA A 49 -31.13 7.53 11.86
N ALA A 50 -31.05 7.96 10.59
CA ALA A 50 -32.13 8.68 9.92
C ALA A 50 -33.40 7.82 9.85
N PHE A 51 -33.30 6.55 9.44
CA PHE A 51 -34.44 5.63 9.43
C PHE A 51 -35.07 5.41 10.81
N ALA A 52 -34.23 5.27 11.86
CA ALA A 52 -34.73 5.08 13.23
C ALA A 52 -35.45 6.33 13.75
N ALA A 53 -34.92 7.54 13.48
CA ALA A 53 -35.52 8.81 13.88
C ALA A 53 -36.85 9.08 13.17
N LEU A 54 -37.00 8.58 11.94
CA LEU A 54 -38.21 8.79 11.18
C LEU A 54 -39.41 8.08 11.83
N ALA A 55 -39.25 6.91 12.46
CA ALA A 55 -40.34 6.04 12.94
C ALA A 55 -41.46 6.70 13.82
N GLY A 56 -41.30 7.93 14.30
CA GLY A 56 -42.18 8.61 15.25
C GLY A 56 -43.32 9.51 14.73
N ASP A 57 -43.28 10.10 13.53
CA ASP A 57 -44.40 10.95 13.07
C ASP A 57 -44.43 11.17 11.53
N ASP A 58 -45.64 11.42 11.01
CA ASP A 58 -46.06 11.83 9.66
C ASP A 58 -45.51 11.10 8.40
N MET A 59 -46.34 10.22 7.82
CA MET A 59 -46.03 9.40 6.63
C MET A 59 -45.96 10.18 5.31
N ALA A 60 -46.65 11.31 5.18
CA ALA A 60 -46.80 12.00 3.89
C ALA A 60 -45.61 12.93 3.58
N LEU A 61 -45.04 13.59 4.60
CA LEU A 61 -43.82 14.40 4.46
C LEU A 61 -42.57 13.52 4.27
N ARG A 62 -42.59 12.31 4.85
CA ARG A 62 -41.56 11.27 4.68
C ARG A 62 -41.36 10.85 3.23
N ALA A 63 -42.44 10.56 2.51
CA ALA A 63 -42.33 9.92 1.19
C ALA A 63 -41.60 10.76 0.13
N GLY A 64 -41.58 12.10 0.24
CA GLY A 64 -40.94 12.99 -0.73
C GLY A 64 -39.48 13.37 -0.40
N VAL A 65 -39.21 13.70 0.87
CA VAL A 65 -37.86 14.11 1.33
C VAL A 65 -36.92 12.90 1.44
N ASP A 66 -37.46 11.72 1.74
CA ASP A 66 -36.70 10.48 1.92
C ASP A 66 -36.16 9.91 0.59
N VAL A 67 -36.85 10.14 -0.54
CA VAL A 67 -36.39 9.64 -1.85
C VAL A 67 -35.11 10.34 -2.33
N LEU A 68 -35.04 11.67 -2.22
CA LEU A 68 -33.84 12.42 -2.62
C LEU A 68 -32.65 12.13 -1.69
N PHE A 69 -32.91 11.99 -0.40
CA PHE A 69 -31.89 11.57 0.56
C PHE A 69 -31.41 10.14 0.28
N HIS A 70 -32.31 9.21 -0.03
CA HIS A 70 -31.97 7.85 -0.41
C HIS A 70 -31.15 7.75 -1.68
N ASP A 71 -31.55 8.46 -2.72
CA ASP A 71 -30.83 8.48 -3.98
C ASP A 71 -29.42 9.07 -3.79
N TRP A 72 -29.30 10.15 -3.02
CA TRP A 72 -28.00 10.72 -2.66
C TRP A 72 -27.13 9.74 -1.88
N VAL A 73 -27.66 9.07 -0.85
CA VAL A 73 -26.92 8.09 -0.05
C VAL A 73 -26.47 6.92 -0.94
N ASN A 74 -27.36 6.38 -1.78
CA ASN A 74 -27.03 5.25 -2.64
C ASN A 74 -25.96 5.63 -3.67
N SER A 75 -26.12 6.75 -4.36
CA SER A 75 -25.13 7.29 -5.31
C SER A 75 -23.78 7.52 -4.64
N ARG A 76 -23.78 8.06 -3.42
CA ARG A 76 -22.55 8.29 -2.66
C ARG A 76 -21.87 6.99 -2.24
N THR A 77 -22.65 6.00 -1.78
CA THR A 77 -22.14 4.67 -1.44
C THR A 77 -21.55 3.97 -2.65
N GLU A 78 -22.23 3.98 -3.78
CA GLU A 78 -21.74 3.37 -5.03
C GLU A 78 -20.42 4.01 -5.49
N ALA A 79 -20.30 5.33 -5.39
CA ALA A 79 -19.06 6.04 -5.70
C ALA A 79 -17.91 5.60 -4.78
N LEU A 80 -18.14 5.53 -3.46
CA LEU A 80 -17.14 5.07 -2.49
C LEU A 80 -16.76 3.60 -2.69
N GLN A 81 -17.72 2.73 -2.98
CA GLN A 81 -17.48 1.31 -3.26
C GLN A 81 -16.66 1.11 -4.53
N ARG A 82 -16.94 1.90 -5.58
CA ARG A 82 -16.15 1.89 -6.82
C ARG A 82 -14.71 2.33 -6.56
N GLU A 83 -14.52 3.42 -5.81
CA GLU A 83 -13.18 3.90 -5.43
C GLU A 83 -12.43 2.88 -4.57
N LEU A 84 -13.13 2.18 -3.67
CA LEU A 84 -12.57 1.10 -2.88
C LEU A 84 -12.13 -0.08 -3.76
N ALA A 85 -12.96 -0.50 -4.72
CA ALA A 85 -12.61 -1.57 -5.65
C ALA A 85 -11.36 -1.22 -6.48
N LEU A 86 -11.27 0.02 -6.97
CA LEU A 86 -10.08 0.51 -7.67
C LEU A 86 -8.84 0.51 -6.77
N THR A 87 -8.97 1.00 -5.54
CA THR A 87 -7.88 1.01 -4.55
C THR A 87 -7.38 -0.41 -4.25
N LEU A 88 -8.28 -1.38 -4.12
CA LEU A 88 -7.93 -2.78 -3.90
C LEU A 88 -7.21 -3.39 -5.12
N ALA A 89 -7.65 -3.06 -6.34
CA ALA A 89 -6.97 -3.46 -7.56
C ALA A 89 -5.55 -2.88 -7.63
N ASP A 90 -5.37 -1.61 -7.27
CA ASP A 90 -4.06 -0.97 -7.25
C ASP A 90 -3.16 -1.54 -6.15
N GLN A 91 -3.70 -1.89 -4.98
CA GLN A 91 -2.96 -2.64 -3.97
C GLN A 91 -2.49 -4.00 -4.50
N ALA A 92 -3.35 -4.73 -5.22
CA ALA A 92 -2.98 -6.02 -5.79
C ALA A 92 -1.83 -5.88 -6.80
N ARG A 93 -1.88 -4.86 -7.67
CA ARG A 93 -0.78 -4.53 -8.60
C ARG A 93 0.50 -4.14 -7.85
N ALA A 94 0.37 -3.30 -6.81
CA ALA A 94 1.50 -2.85 -6.01
C ALA A 94 2.20 -4.00 -5.25
N ARG A 95 1.47 -5.05 -4.83
CA ARG A 95 2.06 -6.23 -4.18
C ARG A 95 3.10 -6.92 -5.06
N ALA A 96 2.79 -7.14 -6.33
CA ALA A 96 3.71 -7.76 -7.26
C ALA A 96 5.01 -6.94 -7.40
N GLY A 97 4.86 -5.62 -7.56
CA GLY A 97 6.01 -4.72 -7.61
C GLY A 97 6.80 -4.68 -6.29
N LEU A 98 6.14 -4.71 -5.15
CA LEU A 98 6.81 -4.72 -3.85
C LEU A 98 7.63 -6.00 -3.65
N ALA A 99 7.08 -7.16 -4.01
CA ALA A 99 7.77 -8.44 -3.93
C ALA A 99 9.01 -8.48 -4.83
N GLU A 100 8.91 -7.97 -6.06
CA GLU A 100 10.04 -7.85 -6.99
C GLU A 100 11.14 -6.94 -6.42
N ALA A 101 10.78 -5.76 -5.91
CA ALA A 101 11.75 -4.82 -5.36
C ALA A 101 12.44 -5.37 -4.10
N PHE A 102 11.69 -6.07 -3.24
CA PHE A 102 12.25 -6.78 -2.10
C PHE A 102 13.24 -7.87 -2.55
N GLY A 103 12.87 -8.70 -3.52
CA GLY A 103 13.79 -9.71 -4.06
C GLY A 103 15.08 -9.10 -4.60
N ARG A 104 14.97 -7.96 -5.31
CA ARG A 104 16.14 -7.22 -5.80
C ARG A 104 17.00 -6.62 -4.69
N SER A 105 16.41 -6.05 -3.65
CA SER A 105 17.18 -5.51 -2.52
C SER A 105 17.93 -6.62 -1.78
N GLN A 106 17.29 -7.76 -1.55
CA GLN A 106 17.91 -8.94 -0.95
C GLN A 106 19.05 -9.48 -1.80
N ALA A 107 18.86 -9.60 -3.12
CA ALA A 107 19.90 -10.07 -4.03
C ALA A 107 21.10 -9.12 -4.08
N ALA A 108 20.86 -7.80 -4.13
CA ALA A 108 21.93 -6.81 -4.14
C ALA A 108 22.71 -6.79 -2.82
N ALA A 109 22.03 -6.93 -1.68
CA ALA A 109 22.66 -7.08 -0.38
C ALA A 109 23.54 -8.33 -0.32
N ALA A 110 23.02 -9.49 -0.75
CA ALA A 110 23.79 -10.73 -0.78
C ALA A 110 25.06 -10.60 -1.65
N LEU A 111 24.96 -10.02 -2.86
CA LEU A 111 26.11 -9.80 -3.74
C LEU A 111 27.17 -8.89 -3.10
N ARG A 112 26.75 -7.83 -2.42
CA ARG A 112 27.64 -6.93 -1.69
C ARG A 112 28.39 -7.68 -0.59
N ASP A 113 27.69 -8.45 0.23
CA ASP A 113 28.26 -9.17 1.37
C ASP A 113 29.23 -10.27 0.92
N ASP A 114 28.90 -10.96 -0.18
CA ASP A 114 29.78 -11.93 -0.83
C ASP A 114 31.08 -11.28 -1.31
N ALA A 115 30.99 -10.12 -1.96
CA ALA A 115 32.16 -9.40 -2.46
C ALA A 115 33.05 -8.89 -1.31
N GLN A 116 32.46 -8.43 -0.22
CA GLN A 116 33.19 -8.02 0.98
C GLN A 116 33.92 -9.20 1.63
N THR A 117 33.24 -10.34 1.77
CA THR A 117 33.83 -11.57 2.34
C THR A 117 34.98 -12.08 1.49
N ARG A 118 34.84 -12.09 0.16
CA ARG A 118 35.93 -12.48 -0.76
C ARG A 118 37.13 -11.56 -0.62
N ARG A 119 36.91 -10.24 -0.57
CA ARG A 119 37.98 -9.26 -0.38
C ARG A 119 38.70 -9.43 0.95
N ALA A 120 37.97 -9.67 2.04
CA ALA A 120 38.57 -9.91 3.36
C ALA A 120 39.45 -11.17 3.36
N ARG A 121 38.98 -12.27 2.75
CA ARG A 121 39.76 -13.51 2.60
C ARG A 121 41.02 -13.30 1.76
N ASP A 122 40.94 -12.52 0.68
CA ASP A 122 42.09 -12.24 -0.17
C ASP A 122 43.14 -11.38 0.52
N ILE A 123 42.74 -10.46 1.40
CA ILE A 123 43.66 -9.68 2.23
C ILE A 123 44.37 -10.60 3.22
N LEU A 124 43.64 -11.48 3.91
CA LEU A 124 44.20 -12.43 4.88
C LEU A 124 45.24 -13.36 4.23
N ARG A 125 44.89 -13.95 3.07
CA ARG A 125 45.81 -14.82 2.30
C ARG A 125 47.08 -14.12 1.84
N ARG A 126 47.04 -12.80 1.61
CA ARG A 126 48.23 -12.02 1.24
C ARG A 126 49.15 -11.80 2.45
N GLN A 127 48.59 -11.66 3.65
CA GLN A 127 49.36 -11.52 4.89
C GLN A 127 50.04 -12.83 5.30
N GLU A 128 49.45 -13.98 4.99
CA GLU A 128 50.04 -15.30 5.28
C GLU A 128 51.17 -15.70 4.31
N ARG A 129 51.32 -14.99 3.17
CA ARG A 129 52.29 -15.31 2.11
C ARG A 129 53.48 -14.35 2.03
N GLY A 130 53.43 -13.23 2.75
CA GLY A 130 54.52 -12.25 2.86
C GLY A 130 55.16 -12.32 4.22
#